data_AF-A0A508STL7-F1
#
_entry.id   AF-A0A508STL7-F1
#
_cell.length_a   1.000
_cell.length_b   1.000
_cell.length_c   1.000
_cell.angle_alpha   90.00
_cell.angle_beta   90.00
_cell.angle_gamma   90.00
#
_symmetry.space_group_name_H-M   'P 1'
#
loop_
_entity.id
_entity.type
_entity.pdbx_description
1 polymer ?
#
loop_
_entity_poly.entity_id
_entity_poly.type
_entity_poly.pdbx_seq_one_letter_code
_entity_poly.pdbx_strand_id
1 'polypeptide(L)'
;MKMLRLGLAALLSGLIALVALERAVAFPVDGNKTVLPATTELNEDALDKPREVFQSERAGSKSYLVNLGDLAFNSPGLLGEVARQAGVSCGTCHVNGANNPKFFMPKMSSRPGTFDTSGPLFNPKANNLVLDPVRIPSLRGAKYLAPYGADGRFASLRDFVHNVITNEFAGPEPSPATLDAIVAYIQDIDFLPNPSLGPAGRLAGKVSESERRGEALFAKPFPHDPALSCAGCHVPSSGFVDHQQHDVGSGGLFKTPTLRSADFNAPYFHDGRFDDFGQVVDYFDRTFQLGLSAQDKGDLVAYLTAVGDGMQPYERDGAGATLKEINDFSTVLATAIPSGDKDIVALAVDTIGRELRELTEQYPDRKNTSVSGGEQQRVLARNSLKELVLTLRRIEMAVAAGRTADAAAEFRNYRYLMAAAVPAVLASAEPWSLFNQDVHDRHYAALRQVMQSKHVLH
;
A
#
# COMPACT_ATOMS: atom_id res chain seq x y z
N MET A 1 -25.36 14.17 -80.09
CA MET A 1 -26.38 13.30 -80.73
C MET A 1 -26.64 12.12 -79.80
N LYS A 2 -27.89 12.00 -79.31
CA LYS A 2 -28.57 10.85 -78.64
C LYS A 2 -27.87 10.19 -77.42
N MET A 3 -28.37 10.32 -76.19
CA MET A 3 -29.59 9.71 -75.58
C MET A 3 -29.62 8.17 -75.48
N LEU A 4 -29.73 7.72 -74.22
CA LEU A 4 -30.59 6.66 -73.67
C LEU A 4 -30.40 5.17 -74.06
N ARG A 5 -30.27 4.30 -73.04
CA ARG A 5 -31.25 3.26 -72.58
C ARG A 5 -30.59 2.34 -71.53
N LEU A 6 -31.09 2.28 -70.29
CA LEU A 6 -32.17 1.44 -69.74
C LEU A 6 -31.85 -0.07 -69.67
N GLY A 7 -31.92 -0.66 -68.46
CA GLY A 7 -32.13 -2.11 -68.30
C GLY A 7 -31.79 -2.73 -66.94
N LEU A 8 -32.78 -2.77 -66.04
CA LEU A 8 -33.18 -3.90 -65.18
C LEU A 8 -32.14 -4.65 -64.30
N ALA A 9 -32.32 -4.58 -62.97
CA ALA A 9 -32.81 -5.69 -62.13
C ALA A 9 -32.39 -5.49 -60.66
N ALA A 10 -33.34 -5.76 -59.77
CA ALA A 10 -33.26 -5.51 -58.34
C ALA A 10 -32.66 -6.69 -57.56
N LEU A 11 -32.22 -6.35 -56.33
CA LEU A 11 -32.39 -7.10 -55.07
C LEU A 11 -31.30 -8.07 -54.56
N LEU A 12 -30.97 -7.81 -53.29
CA LEU A 12 -30.34 -8.59 -52.21
C LEU A 12 -28.81 -8.48 -51.95
N SER A 13 -28.53 -7.64 -50.94
CA SER A 13 -27.96 -8.03 -49.64
C SER A 13 -26.48 -8.43 -49.55
N GLY A 14 -25.69 -7.58 -48.88
CA GLY A 14 -24.37 -7.94 -48.36
C GLY A 14 -23.71 -6.77 -47.64
N LEU A 15 -23.98 -6.66 -46.34
CA LEU A 15 -23.37 -5.73 -45.37
C LEU A 15 -21.84 -5.60 -45.59
N ILE A 16 -21.35 -4.39 -45.90
CA ILE A 16 -19.94 -4.04 -45.72
C ILE A 16 -19.86 -3.31 -44.39
N ALA A 17 -19.30 -4.01 -43.39
CA ALA A 17 -19.01 -3.48 -42.07
C ALA A 17 -18.05 -2.28 -42.20
N LEU A 18 -18.51 -1.10 -41.75
CA LEU A 18 -17.60 -0.04 -41.35
C LEU A 18 -16.80 -0.55 -40.17
N VAL A 19 -15.53 -0.87 -40.40
CA VAL A 19 -14.54 -0.95 -39.33
C VAL A 19 -14.41 0.46 -38.76
N ALA A 20 -15.11 0.70 -37.66
CA ALA A 20 -14.84 1.86 -36.83
C ALA A 20 -13.42 1.72 -36.31
N LEU A 21 -12.51 2.59 -36.78
CA LEU A 21 -11.32 2.92 -36.02
C LEU A 21 -11.80 3.44 -34.66
N GLU A 22 -11.77 2.60 -33.63
CA GLU A 22 -11.82 3.05 -32.25
C GLU A 22 -10.58 3.90 -32.01
N ARG A 23 -10.72 5.20 -32.22
CA ARG A 23 -9.80 6.19 -31.69
C ARG A 23 -9.78 6.01 -30.17
N ALA A 24 -8.61 5.70 -29.63
CA ALA A 24 -8.31 5.83 -28.21
C ALA A 24 -8.84 7.19 -27.73
N VAL A 25 -9.92 7.15 -26.94
CA VAL A 25 -10.57 8.34 -26.42
C VAL A 25 -9.65 8.90 -25.34
N ALA A 26 -8.86 9.89 -25.71
CA ALA A 26 -8.21 10.77 -24.75
C ALA A 26 -9.29 11.31 -23.79
N PHE A 27 -9.08 11.08 -22.49
CA PHE A 27 -10.00 11.56 -21.45
C PHE A 27 -10.21 13.07 -21.58
N PRO A 28 -11.46 13.57 -21.60
CA PRO A 28 -11.69 14.98 -21.37
C PRO A 28 -11.43 15.24 -19.88
N VAL A 29 -10.39 16.03 -19.60
CA VAL A 29 -10.19 16.69 -18.30
C VAL A 29 -11.15 17.87 -18.24
N ASP A 30 -12.45 17.56 -18.05
CA ASP A 30 -13.45 18.58 -17.74
C ASP A 30 -13.45 18.80 -16.22
N GLY A 31 -13.14 20.03 -15.84
CA GLY A 31 -12.96 20.48 -14.46
C GLY A 31 -14.23 20.34 -13.62
N ASN A 32 -14.29 19.25 -12.85
CA ASN A 32 -14.91 19.15 -11.51
C ASN A 32 -14.73 17.75 -10.86
N LYS A 33 -13.72 16.97 -11.26
CA LYS A 33 -13.56 15.58 -10.82
C LYS A 33 -12.44 15.44 -9.77
N THR A 34 -12.80 15.71 -8.52
CA THR A 34 -12.03 15.41 -7.30
C THR A 34 -12.24 13.96 -6.82
N VAL A 35 -12.42 13.00 -7.72
CA VAL A 35 -12.85 11.64 -7.35
C VAL A 35 -12.05 10.62 -8.14
N LEU A 36 -11.49 9.65 -7.43
CA LEU A 36 -10.90 8.44 -8.01
C LEU A 36 -11.90 7.74 -8.93
N PRO A 37 -11.45 6.91 -9.89
CA PRO A 37 -12.37 6.16 -10.73
C PRO A 37 -13.41 5.40 -9.88
N ALA A 38 -14.68 5.42 -10.29
CA ALA A 38 -15.72 4.63 -9.63
C ALA A 38 -15.30 3.16 -9.59
N THR A 39 -15.57 2.44 -8.50
CA THR A 39 -15.09 1.06 -8.22
C THR A 39 -13.60 0.93 -7.82
N THR A 40 -12.92 2.04 -7.51
CA THR A 40 -11.63 1.98 -6.81
C THR A 40 -11.83 1.33 -5.44
N GLU A 41 -10.96 0.38 -5.09
CA GLU A 41 -10.91 -0.30 -3.81
C GLU A 41 -9.55 -0.01 -3.16
N LEU A 42 -9.55 0.59 -1.98
CA LEU A 42 -8.33 0.98 -1.25
C LEU A 42 -8.11 0.18 0.03
N ASN A 43 -8.85 -0.93 0.22
CA ASN A 43 -8.86 -1.75 1.44
C ASN A 43 -9.68 -1.13 2.59
N GLU A 44 -10.80 -0.47 2.28
CA GLU A 44 -11.58 0.33 3.24
C GLU A 44 -12.28 -0.51 4.32
N ASP A 45 -12.48 -1.80 4.09
CA ASP A 45 -13.17 -2.75 4.98
C ASP A 45 -12.21 -3.68 5.76
N ALA A 46 -10.90 -3.42 5.73
CA ALA A 46 -9.93 -4.25 6.44
C ALA A 46 -9.87 -3.94 7.93
N LEU A 47 -10.17 -4.96 8.71
CA LEU A 47 -10.13 -4.94 10.16
C LEU A 47 -8.81 -5.46 10.75
N ASP A 48 -8.09 -6.28 9.98
CA ASP A 48 -6.73 -6.72 10.27
C ASP A 48 -5.78 -5.99 9.33
N LYS A 49 -4.80 -5.31 9.89
CA LYS A 49 -3.76 -4.60 9.14
C LYS A 49 -2.43 -5.34 9.23
N PRO A 50 -1.57 -5.25 8.20
CA PRO A 50 -0.22 -5.78 8.30
C PRO A 50 0.51 -5.16 9.50
N ARG A 51 1.18 -5.99 10.30
CA ARG A 51 1.94 -5.48 11.45
C ARG A 51 3.26 -4.86 10.98
N GLU A 52 3.62 -3.71 11.55
CA GLU A 52 4.94 -3.11 11.39
C GLU A 52 5.91 -3.68 12.42
N VAL A 53 7.15 -3.89 12.02
CA VAL A 53 8.24 -4.29 12.93
C VAL A 53 9.39 -3.34 12.69
N PHE A 54 9.68 -2.51 13.69
CA PHE A 54 10.74 -1.51 13.58
C PHE A 54 12.02 -1.99 14.27
N GLN A 55 13.17 -1.65 13.70
CA GLN A 55 14.45 -1.92 14.35
C GLN A 55 14.63 -1.08 15.60
N SER A 56 14.26 0.20 15.51
CA SER A 56 14.34 1.16 16.60
C SER A 56 13.52 0.76 17.85
N GLU A 57 12.42 0.02 17.67
CA GLU A 57 11.62 -0.49 18.79
C GLU A 57 12.39 -1.53 19.62
N ARG A 58 13.29 -2.30 19.00
CA ARG A 58 14.20 -3.21 19.74
C ARG A 58 15.21 -2.44 20.60
N ALA A 59 15.48 -1.18 20.26
CA ALA A 59 16.36 -0.28 21.00
C ALA A 59 15.61 0.63 21.99
N GLY A 60 14.28 0.55 22.05
CA GLY A 60 13.43 1.19 23.07
C GLY A 60 12.51 2.30 22.58
N SER A 61 12.82 3.00 21.47
CA SER A 61 11.93 4.01 20.88
C SER A 61 12.36 4.43 19.46
N LYS A 62 11.40 4.75 18.59
CA LYS A 62 11.64 5.40 17.30
C LYS A 62 12.33 6.76 17.48
N SER A 63 13.25 7.10 16.57
CA SER A 63 13.88 8.42 16.56
C SER A 63 12.92 9.49 16.00
N TYR A 64 13.21 10.77 16.25
CA TYR A 64 12.46 11.88 15.62
C TYR A 64 12.39 11.74 14.10
N LEU A 65 13.50 11.34 13.46
CA LEU A 65 13.58 11.22 12.01
C LEU A 65 12.68 10.10 11.48
N VAL A 66 12.59 8.98 12.21
CA VAL A 66 11.68 7.87 11.86
C VAL A 66 10.22 8.30 12.04
N ASN A 67 9.86 8.97 13.14
CA ASN A 67 8.48 9.43 13.36
C ASN A 67 8.06 10.51 12.35
N LEU A 68 8.99 11.41 11.96
CA LEU A 68 8.73 12.37 10.89
C LEU A 68 8.56 11.65 9.54
N GLY A 69 9.34 10.61 9.29
CA GLY A 69 9.25 9.82 8.06
C GLY A 69 7.94 9.08 7.95
N ASP A 70 7.51 8.43 9.02
CA ASP A 70 6.24 7.72 9.17
C ASP A 70 5.05 8.67 8.93
N LEU A 71 5.09 9.84 9.58
CA LEU A 71 4.11 10.91 9.37
C LEU A 71 4.09 11.37 7.90
N ALA A 72 5.25 11.66 7.31
CA ALA A 72 5.35 12.15 5.94
C ALA A 72 4.92 11.09 4.92
N PHE A 73 5.24 9.81 5.17
CA PHE A 73 4.84 8.67 4.36
C PHE A 73 3.32 8.52 4.29
N ASN A 74 2.66 8.79 5.41
CA ASN A 74 1.21 8.79 5.51
C ASN A 74 0.55 10.07 4.99
N SER A 75 1.28 11.14 4.71
CA SER A 75 0.70 12.43 4.29
C SER A 75 0.37 12.50 2.78
N PRO A 76 -0.89 12.76 2.39
CA PRO A 76 -1.23 13.02 0.98
C PRO A 76 -0.63 14.31 0.43
N GLY A 77 -0.30 15.27 1.31
CA GLY A 77 0.29 16.56 0.93
C GLY A 77 1.68 16.44 0.30
N LEU A 78 2.32 15.28 0.41
CA LEU A 78 3.58 14.97 -0.23
C LEU A 78 3.43 14.67 -1.73
N LEU A 79 2.26 14.18 -2.15
CA LEU A 79 1.99 13.79 -3.53
C LEU A 79 1.32 14.92 -4.32
N GLY A 80 1.20 14.77 -5.64
CA GLY A 80 0.60 15.78 -6.50
C GLY A 80 -0.90 15.97 -6.25
N GLU A 81 -1.45 17.05 -6.82
CA GLU A 81 -2.79 17.55 -6.49
C GLU A 81 -3.90 16.49 -6.61
N VAL A 82 -3.84 15.63 -7.62
CA VAL A 82 -4.84 14.58 -7.84
C VAL A 82 -4.80 13.54 -6.71
N ALA A 83 -3.61 13.07 -6.33
CA ALA A 83 -3.43 12.13 -5.23
C ALA A 83 -3.81 12.76 -3.88
N ARG A 84 -3.36 14.01 -3.65
CA ARG A 84 -3.67 14.80 -2.46
C ARG A 84 -5.18 14.99 -2.27
N GLN A 85 -5.91 15.39 -3.31
CA GLN A 85 -7.37 15.54 -3.26
C GLN A 85 -8.10 14.21 -3.05
N ALA A 86 -7.54 13.11 -3.57
CA ALA A 86 -8.05 11.77 -3.37
C ALA A 86 -7.69 11.17 -2.01
N GLY A 87 -6.91 11.86 -1.17
CA GLY A 87 -6.44 11.36 0.12
C GLY A 87 -5.40 10.24 0.02
N VAL A 88 -4.83 10.01 -1.17
CA VAL A 88 -3.82 8.98 -1.41
C VAL A 88 -2.47 9.43 -0.87
N SER A 89 -1.82 8.54 -0.12
CA SER A 89 -0.44 8.69 0.36
C SER A 89 0.37 7.43 0.03
N CYS A 90 1.63 7.38 0.45
CA CYS A 90 2.44 6.16 0.29
C CYS A 90 1.79 4.99 1.07
N GLY A 91 1.24 5.27 2.26
CA GLY A 91 0.54 4.31 3.11
C GLY A 91 -0.72 3.70 2.50
N THR A 92 -1.34 4.36 1.51
CA THR A 92 -2.49 3.80 0.77
C THR A 92 -2.08 2.55 -0.02
N CYS A 93 -0.93 2.59 -0.70
CA CYS A 93 -0.40 1.46 -1.44
C CYS A 93 0.40 0.51 -0.54
N HIS A 94 1.12 1.08 0.44
CA HIS A 94 2.02 0.35 1.32
C HIS A 94 1.52 0.35 2.77
N VAL A 95 0.38 -0.30 3.03
CA VAL A 95 -0.27 -0.30 4.34
C VAL A 95 0.70 -0.85 5.39
N ASN A 96 1.09 -0.02 6.36
CA ASN A 96 2.03 -0.40 7.42
C ASN A 96 3.33 -1.00 6.84
N GLY A 97 3.83 -0.41 5.74
CA GLY A 97 5.02 -0.88 5.04
C GLY A 97 4.89 -2.25 4.36
N ALA A 98 3.73 -2.91 4.38
CA ALA A 98 3.46 -4.11 3.60
C ALA A 98 2.91 -3.76 2.21
N ASN A 99 2.57 -4.74 1.39
CA ASN A 99 1.79 -4.49 0.17
C ASN A 99 0.31 -4.25 0.51
N ASN A 100 -0.45 -3.71 -0.43
CA ASN A 100 -1.90 -3.66 -0.36
C ASN A 100 -2.51 -4.60 -1.42
N PRO A 101 -2.81 -5.87 -1.08
CA PRO A 101 -3.32 -6.86 -2.04
C PRO A 101 -4.76 -6.56 -2.50
N LYS A 102 -5.52 -5.75 -1.76
CA LYS A 102 -6.88 -5.33 -2.16
C LYS A 102 -6.89 -4.06 -3.00
N PHE A 103 -5.79 -3.31 -3.06
CA PHE A 103 -5.70 -2.09 -3.84
C PHE A 103 -6.09 -2.38 -5.29
N PHE A 104 -7.08 -1.67 -5.80
CA PHE A 104 -7.51 -1.76 -7.18
C PHE A 104 -7.97 -0.39 -7.66
N MET A 105 -7.36 0.11 -8.72
CA MET A 105 -7.78 1.34 -9.39
C MET A 105 -8.11 1.04 -10.85
N PRO A 106 -9.39 1.14 -11.26
CA PRO A 106 -9.80 0.87 -12.64
C PRO A 106 -8.96 1.62 -13.65
N LYS A 107 -8.52 0.91 -14.70
CA LYS A 107 -7.64 1.40 -15.79
C LYS A 107 -6.20 1.72 -15.40
N MET A 108 -5.85 1.61 -14.13
CA MET A 108 -4.46 1.72 -13.63
C MET A 108 -4.01 0.42 -12.97
N SER A 109 -4.92 -0.53 -12.73
CA SER A 109 -4.65 -1.85 -12.21
C SER A 109 -5.15 -2.89 -13.21
N SER A 110 -4.38 -3.95 -13.44
CA SER A 110 -4.83 -5.13 -14.19
C SER A 110 -5.66 -6.05 -13.30
N ARG A 111 -5.37 -6.05 -11.99
CA ARG A 111 -6.05 -6.80 -10.94
C ARG A 111 -5.72 -6.22 -9.54
N PRO A 112 -6.40 -6.65 -8.47
CA PRO A 112 -6.06 -6.24 -7.12
C PRO A 112 -4.59 -6.49 -6.76
N GLY A 113 -3.97 -5.54 -6.06
CA GLY A 113 -2.56 -5.57 -5.66
C GLY A 113 -1.58 -5.03 -6.71
N THR A 114 -2.08 -4.53 -7.85
CA THR A 114 -1.25 -3.96 -8.93
C THR A 114 -1.59 -2.50 -9.18
N PHE A 115 -0.62 -1.72 -9.61
CA PHE A 115 -0.82 -0.32 -9.98
C PHE A 115 0.20 0.15 -11.01
N ASP A 116 -0.26 0.95 -11.96
CA ASP A 116 0.53 1.59 -13.01
C ASP A 116 0.83 3.05 -12.61
N THR A 117 2.06 3.27 -12.15
CA THR A 117 2.59 4.59 -11.79
C THR A 117 3.00 5.43 -13.00
N SER A 118 3.06 4.82 -14.18
CA SER A 118 3.33 5.48 -15.47
C SER A 118 2.06 5.82 -16.24
N GLY A 119 0.88 5.72 -15.63
CA GLY A 119 -0.36 6.21 -16.21
C GLY A 119 -0.51 7.74 -16.17
N PRO A 120 -1.38 8.35 -17.00
CA PRO A 120 -1.56 9.79 -17.05
C PRO A 120 -2.30 10.40 -15.85
N LEU A 121 -2.87 9.58 -14.96
CA LEU A 121 -3.78 10.03 -13.91
C LEU A 121 -3.11 10.98 -12.91
N PHE A 122 -1.96 10.58 -12.37
CA PHE A 122 -1.25 11.36 -11.36
C PHE A 122 -0.18 12.27 -11.97
N ASN A 123 0.54 11.80 -12.98
CA ASN A 123 1.44 12.64 -13.76
C ASN A 123 1.32 12.39 -15.27
N PRO A 124 0.62 13.26 -16.02
CA PRO A 124 0.56 13.17 -17.48
C PRO A 124 1.92 13.17 -18.18
N LYS A 125 2.98 13.73 -17.56
CA LYS A 125 4.34 13.75 -18.12
C LYS A 125 5.08 12.42 -17.97
N ALA A 126 4.68 11.59 -17.00
CA ALA A 126 5.23 10.25 -16.80
C ALA A 126 4.54 9.20 -17.71
N ASN A 127 3.51 9.61 -18.46
CA ASN A 127 2.72 8.72 -19.29
C ASN A 127 3.54 8.06 -20.41
N ASN A 128 3.72 6.75 -20.31
CA ASN A 128 4.42 5.93 -21.32
C ASN A 128 3.47 5.40 -22.43
N LEU A 129 2.15 5.67 -22.33
CA LEU A 129 1.09 5.19 -23.23
C LEU A 129 0.87 3.67 -23.22
N VAL A 130 1.44 2.96 -22.24
CA VAL A 130 1.31 1.52 -22.05
C VAL A 130 0.64 1.29 -20.70
N LEU A 131 -0.29 0.33 -20.64
CA LEU A 131 -0.82 -0.13 -19.35
C LEU A 131 0.06 -1.28 -18.87
N ASP A 132 1.04 -0.98 -18.02
CA ASP A 132 2.01 -1.92 -17.47
C ASP A 132 2.03 -1.91 -15.93
N PRO A 133 0.88 -2.20 -15.29
CA PRO A 133 0.77 -2.16 -13.84
C PRO A 133 1.71 -3.17 -13.20
N VAL A 134 2.48 -2.69 -12.23
CA VAL A 134 3.35 -3.54 -11.42
C VAL A 134 2.67 -3.88 -10.11
N ARG A 135 3.04 -5.03 -9.55
CA ARG A 135 2.65 -5.40 -8.19
C ARG A 135 3.19 -4.36 -7.21
N ILE A 136 2.35 -3.91 -6.29
CA ILE A 136 2.77 -3.06 -5.18
C ILE A 136 3.63 -3.90 -4.21
N PRO A 137 4.93 -3.60 -4.03
CA PRO A 137 5.80 -4.42 -3.19
C PRO A 137 5.61 -4.14 -1.70
N SER A 138 5.97 -5.11 -0.86
CA SER A 138 6.21 -4.85 0.56
C SER A 138 7.54 -4.10 0.72
N LEU A 139 7.58 -3.14 1.65
CA LEU A 139 8.77 -2.38 2.03
C LEU A 139 9.54 -3.01 3.20
N ARG A 140 9.01 -4.09 3.78
CA ARG A 140 9.68 -4.81 4.89
C ARG A 140 11.09 -5.23 4.49
N GLY A 141 12.06 -4.80 5.29
CA GLY A 141 13.47 -5.10 5.06
C GLY A 141 14.10 -4.38 3.86
N ALA A 142 13.46 -3.35 3.30
CA ALA A 142 13.93 -2.63 2.09
C ALA A 142 15.40 -2.20 2.14
N LYS A 143 15.93 -1.88 3.33
CA LYS A 143 17.35 -1.54 3.50
C LYS A 143 18.34 -2.65 3.07
N TYR A 144 17.90 -3.90 3.01
CA TYR A 144 18.71 -5.03 2.57
C TYR A 144 18.49 -5.39 1.10
N LEU A 145 17.63 -4.67 0.38
CA LEU A 145 17.05 -5.15 -0.88
C LEU A 145 17.42 -4.31 -2.11
N ALA A 146 18.37 -3.39 -1.99
CA ALA A 146 18.89 -2.64 -3.13
C ALA A 146 19.33 -3.58 -4.27
N PRO A 147 19.27 -3.14 -5.55
CA PRO A 147 18.72 -1.86 -6.01
C PRO A 147 17.18 -1.77 -5.91
N TYR A 148 16.63 -0.59 -6.17
CA TYR A 148 15.22 -0.23 -5.97
C TYR A 148 14.48 0.02 -7.30
N GLY A 149 13.15 -0.11 -7.27
CA GLY A 149 12.30 -0.27 -8.45
C GLY A 149 12.10 -1.75 -8.80
N ALA A 150 10.99 -2.10 -9.46
CA ALA A 150 10.71 -3.47 -9.88
C ALA A 150 11.77 -3.99 -10.88
N ASP A 151 12.26 -3.09 -11.72
CA ASP A 151 13.37 -3.28 -12.63
C ASP A 151 14.74 -3.06 -11.95
N GLY A 152 14.84 -2.57 -10.72
CA GLY A 152 16.12 -2.30 -10.06
C GLY A 152 16.90 -1.10 -10.64
N ARG A 153 16.25 -0.13 -11.29
CA ARG A 153 16.92 1.02 -11.93
C ARG A 153 17.58 2.02 -10.96
N PHE A 154 17.29 1.97 -9.67
CA PHE A 154 17.83 2.90 -8.68
C PHE A 154 18.80 2.23 -7.70
N ALA A 155 20.03 2.71 -7.61
CA ALA A 155 20.96 2.26 -6.56
C ALA A 155 20.62 2.84 -5.17
N SER A 156 19.96 3.99 -5.13
CA SER A 156 19.66 4.77 -3.91
C SER A 156 18.17 4.73 -3.60
N LEU A 157 17.83 4.38 -2.35
CA LEU A 157 16.45 4.44 -1.88
C LEU A 157 15.94 5.89 -1.88
N ARG A 158 16.82 6.84 -1.55
CA ARG A 158 16.51 8.27 -1.54
C ARG A 158 16.10 8.75 -2.93
N ASP A 159 16.82 8.32 -3.97
CA ASP A 159 16.56 8.71 -5.36
C ASP A 159 15.26 8.05 -5.86
N PHE A 160 15.01 6.80 -5.45
CA PHE A 160 13.77 6.10 -5.76
C PHE A 160 12.56 6.82 -5.14
N VAL A 161 12.60 7.13 -3.83
CA VAL A 161 11.52 7.85 -3.13
C VAL A 161 11.29 9.23 -3.75
N HIS A 162 12.36 9.96 -4.09
CA HIS A 162 12.26 11.24 -4.79
C HIS A 162 11.54 11.09 -6.13
N ASN A 163 11.93 10.11 -6.95
CA ASN A 163 11.26 9.81 -8.22
C ASN A 163 9.77 9.49 -8.04
N VAL A 164 9.40 8.69 -7.02
CA VAL A 164 7.99 8.38 -6.75
C VAL A 164 7.21 9.68 -6.49
N ILE A 165 7.74 10.55 -5.63
CA ILE A 165 7.09 11.81 -5.27
C ILE A 165 6.97 12.73 -6.49
N THR A 166 8.08 13.08 -7.14
CA THR A 166 8.11 14.16 -8.12
C THR A 166 7.77 13.70 -9.54
N ASN A 167 8.15 12.48 -9.91
CA ASN A 167 7.98 11.97 -11.26
C ASN A 167 6.74 11.09 -11.40
N GLU A 168 6.46 10.16 -10.49
CA GLU A 168 5.28 9.28 -10.65
C GLU A 168 3.99 9.97 -10.21
N PHE A 169 4.04 10.71 -9.10
CA PHE A 169 2.86 11.33 -8.50
C PHE A 169 2.77 12.86 -8.68
N ALA A 170 3.73 13.49 -9.37
CA ALA A 170 3.77 14.95 -9.59
C ALA A 170 3.65 15.80 -8.31
N GLY A 171 4.19 15.30 -7.20
CA GLY A 171 4.31 16.03 -5.94
C GLY A 171 5.31 17.18 -6.01
N PRO A 172 5.25 18.12 -5.06
CA PRO A 172 6.26 19.17 -4.93
C PRO A 172 7.63 18.58 -4.57
N GLU A 173 8.70 19.34 -4.82
CA GLU A 173 10.04 18.97 -4.37
C GLU A 173 10.06 18.84 -2.83
N PRO A 174 10.33 17.64 -2.27
CA PRO A 174 10.36 17.46 -0.83
C PRO A 174 11.58 18.15 -0.23
N SER A 175 11.45 18.69 0.98
CA SER A 175 12.62 19.22 1.69
C SER A 175 13.64 18.09 1.93
N PRO A 176 14.96 18.39 1.98
CA PRO A 176 15.96 17.36 2.24
C PRO A 176 15.69 16.57 3.51
N ALA A 177 15.23 17.25 4.57
CA ALA A 177 14.89 16.66 5.86
C ALA A 177 13.66 15.73 5.77
N THR A 178 12.61 16.13 5.05
CA THR A 178 11.42 15.28 4.82
C THR A 178 11.79 14.03 4.04
N LEU A 179 12.59 14.19 2.98
CA LEU A 179 13.03 13.05 2.17
C LEU A 179 13.95 12.11 2.98
N ASP A 180 14.88 12.64 3.79
CA ASP A 180 15.71 11.83 4.69
C ASP A 180 14.86 11.11 5.74
N ALA A 181 13.81 11.77 6.24
CA ALA A 181 12.89 11.18 7.20
C ALA A 181 12.17 9.97 6.61
N ILE A 182 11.60 10.10 5.41
CA ILE A 182 10.90 9.00 4.73
C ILE A 182 11.86 7.82 4.48
N VAL A 183 13.09 8.12 4.03
CA VAL A 183 14.12 7.08 3.83
C VAL A 183 14.45 6.39 5.15
N ALA A 184 14.63 7.14 6.24
CA ALA A 184 14.91 6.59 7.55
C ALA A 184 13.76 5.70 8.05
N TYR A 185 12.50 6.11 7.85
CA TYR A 185 11.32 5.30 8.17
C TYR A 185 11.33 3.99 7.39
N ILE A 186 11.44 4.03 6.06
CA ILE A 186 11.45 2.82 5.21
C ILE A 186 12.60 1.87 5.59
N GLN A 187 13.78 2.42 5.93
CA GLN A 187 14.92 1.61 6.36
C GLN A 187 14.75 0.99 7.75
N ASP A 188 13.93 1.58 8.61
CA ASP A 188 13.66 1.08 9.95
C ASP A 188 12.65 -0.08 9.96
N ILE A 189 11.84 -0.24 8.90
CA ILE A 189 10.90 -1.36 8.73
C ILE A 189 11.69 -2.65 8.46
N ASP A 190 11.68 -3.57 9.42
CA ASP A 190 12.35 -4.86 9.34
C ASP A 190 11.44 -5.95 8.74
N PHE A 191 12.04 -7.09 8.43
CA PHE A 191 11.29 -8.29 8.14
C PHE A 191 10.55 -8.80 9.39
N LEU A 192 9.45 -9.53 9.16
CA LEU A 192 8.82 -10.28 10.25
C LEU A 192 9.81 -11.32 10.81
N PRO A 193 9.86 -11.52 12.15
CA PRO A 193 10.61 -12.61 12.75
C PRO A 193 10.07 -13.95 12.22
N ASN A 194 10.95 -14.81 11.70
CA ASN A 194 10.57 -16.13 11.19
C ASN A 194 11.34 -17.22 11.95
N PRO A 195 10.67 -18.06 12.77
CA PRO A 195 11.32 -19.09 13.58
C PRO A 195 11.83 -20.29 12.76
N SER A 196 11.37 -20.42 11.51
CA SER A 196 11.80 -21.45 10.58
C SER A 196 13.13 -21.10 9.91
N LEU A 197 13.64 -19.87 10.07
CA LEU A 197 14.91 -19.43 9.49
C LEU A 197 16.00 -19.33 10.56
N GLY A 198 17.07 -20.11 10.37
CA GLY A 198 18.30 -20.04 11.14
C GLY A 198 19.35 -19.10 10.54
N PRO A 199 20.60 -19.16 11.05
CA PRO A 199 21.72 -18.46 10.45
C PRO A 199 21.86 -18.76 8.96
N ALA A 200 22.28 -17.77 8.17
CA ALA A 200 22.45 -17.86 6.72
C ALA A 200 21.17 -18.25 5.93
N GLY A 201 19.97 -18.07 6.50
CA GLY A 201 18.70 -18.30 5.80
C GLY A 201 18.37 -19.77 5.57
N ARG A 202 19.05 -20.69 6.25
CA ARG A 202 18.76 -22.13 6.22
C ARG A 202 17.58 -22.46 7.12
N LEU A 203 16.85 -23.53 6.80
CA LEU A 203 15.77 -23.97 7.67
C LEU A 203 16.29 -24.38 9.06
N ALA A 204 15.57 -23.97 10.10
CA ALA A 204 15.89 -24.27 11.49
C ALA A 204 14.61 -24.58 12.30
N GLY A 205 14.79 -25.09 13.50
CA GLY A 205 13.67 -25.42 14.39
C GLY A 205 12.93 -26.70 13.96
N LYS A 206 11.60 -26.68 14.01
CA LYS A 206 10.75 -27.83 13.68
C LYS A 206 10.50 -27.87 12.17
N VAL A 207 11.43 -28.49 11.45
CA VAL A 207 11.35 -28.61 9.99
C VAL A 207 10.61 -29.91 9.60
N SER A 208 9.64 -29.83 8.69
CA SER A 208 8.96 -31.00 8.12
C SER A 208 9.85 -31.74 7.11
N GLU A 209 9.51 -32.99 6.77
CA GLU A 209 10.24 -33.69 5.70
C GLU A 209 10.03 -33.05 4.33
N SER A 210 8.85 -32.49 4.08
CA SER A 210 8.51 -31.81 2.83
C SER A 210 9.36 -30.55 2.66
N GLU A 211 9.47 -29.74 3.71
CA GLU A 211 10.34 -28.55 3.73
C GLU A 211 11.82 -28.91 3.52
N ARG A 212 12.32 -29.99 4.14
CA ARG A 212 13.71 -30.46 3.93
C ARG A 212 13.96 -30.88 2.48
N ARG A 213 13.03 -31.62 1.87
CA ARG A 213 13.15 -32.01 0.46
C ARG A 213 13.04 -30.79 -0.46
N GLY A 214 12.15 -29.86 -0.13
CA GLY A 214 12.01 -28.59 -0.82
C GLY A 214 13.28 -27.75 -0.80
N GLU A 215 13.94 -27.62 0.36
CA GLU A 215 15.23 -26.91 0.47
C GLU A 215 16.32 -27.58 -0.39
N ALA A 216 16.36 -28.91 -0.42
CA ALA A 216 17.30 -29.64 -1.26
C ALA A 216 17.02 -29.46 -2.76
N LEU A 217 15.75 -29.49 -3.16
CA LEU A 217 15.31 -29.22 -4.53
C LEU A 217 15.61 -27.78 -4.96
N PHE A 218 15.41 -26.82 -4.05
CA PHE A 218 15.66 -25.40 -4.30
C PHE A 218 17.13 -25.09 -4.62
N ALA A 219 18.05 -25.84 -4.01
CA ALA A 219 19.48 -25.74 -4.27
C ALA A 219 19.96 -26.65 -5.42
N LYS A 220 19.10 -27.53 -5.95
CA LYS A 220 19.47 -28.50 -6.99
C LYS A 220 19.71 -27.79 -8.32
N PRO A 221 20.83 -28.06 -9.01
CA PRO A 221 21.05 -27.53 -10.36
C PRO A 221 19.94 -27.94 -11.34
N PHE A 222 19.60 -27.05 -12.26
CA PHE A 222 18.58 -27.31 -13.28
C PHE A 222 19.06 -28.40 -14.26
N PRO A 223 18.15 -29.26 -14.77
CA PRO A 223 18.54 -30.41 -15.60
C PRO A 223 19.27 -30.03 -16.90
N HIS A 224 18.93 -28.88 -17.47
CA HIS A 224 19.44 -28.41 -18.76
C HIS A 224 20.45 -27.26 -18.65
N ASP A 225 20.69 -26.78 -17.43
CA ASP A 225 21.73 -25.80 -17.13
C ASP A 225 22.25 -26.01 -15.68
N PRO A 226 23.36 -26.74 -15.51
CA PRO A 226 23.89 -27.04 -14.18
C PRO A 226 24.49 -25.81 -13.47
N ALA A 227 24.63 -24.67 -14.14
CA ALA A 227 25.05 -23.42 -13.52
C ALA A 227 23.89 -22.68 -12.82
N LEU A 228 22.64 -23.07 -13.09
CA LEU A 228 21.44 -22.44 -12.54
C LEU A 228 20.76 -23.32 -11.48
N SER A 229 20.23 -22.68 -10.45
CA SER A 229 19.31 -23.25 -9.46
C SER A 229 18.46 -22.12 -8.88
N CYS A 230 17.36 -22.45 -8.19
CA CYS A 230 16.54 -21.42 -7.53
C CYS A 230 17.37 -20.63 -6.51
N ALA A 231 18.22 -21.32 -5.75
CA ALA A 231 19.16 -20.74 -4.79
C ALA A 231 20.28 -19.89 -5.41
N GLY A 232 20.51 -20.00 -6.72
CA GLY A 232 21.50 -19.19 -7.44
C GLY A 232 21.13 -17.70 -7.48
N CYS A 233 19.86 -17.39 -7.73
CA CYS A 233 19.35 -16.02 -7.67
C CYS A 233 18.77 -15.70 -6.28
N HIS A 234 17.99 -16.63 -5.69
CA HIS A 234 17.39 -16.45 -4.37
C HIS A 234 18.33 -16.93 -3.26
N VAL A 235 19.47 -16.26 -3.10
CA VAL A 235 20.57 -16.67 -2.21
C VAL A 235 20.13 -16.63 -0.73
N PRO A 236 19.98 -17.78 -0.02
CA PRO A 236 19.41 -17.80 1.33
C PRO A 236 20.18 -16.93 2.34
N SER A 237 21.52 -16.94 2.26
CA SER A 237 22.40 -16.18 3.16
C SER A 237 22.35 -14.67 2.95
N SER A 238 21.78 -14.20 1.84
CA SER A 238 21.64 -12.79 1.48
C SER A 238 20.17 -12.35 1.51
N GLY A 239 19.35 -12.96 2.37
CA GLY A 239 17.93 -12.64 2.44
C GLY A 239 17.16 -13.04 1.19
N PHE A 240 17.60 -14.11 0.50
CA PHE A 240 16.98 -14.65 -0.70
C PHE A 240 17.01 -13.71 -1.91
N VAL A 241 18.06 -12.90 -2.03
CA VAL A 241 18.33 -12.04 -3.19
C VAL A 241 19.81 -12.07 -3.55
N ASP A 242 20.10 -11.95 -4.84
CA ASP A 242 21.45 -11.79 -5.39
C ASP A 242 21.75 -10.34 -5.81
N HIS A 243 20.77 -9.45 -5.65
CA HIS A 243 20.82 -8.02 -6.01
C HIS A 243 20.93 -7.74 -7.51
N GLN A 244 20.61 -8.73 -8.35
CA GLN A 244 20.72 -8.63 -9.81
C GLN A 244 19.34 -8.63 -10.48
N GLN A 245 19.32 -8.25 -11.76
CA GLN A 245 18.17 -8.37 -12.63
C GLN A 245 18.29 -9.65 -13.48
N HIS A 246 17.16 -10.31 -13.72
CA HIS A 246 17.09 -11.49 -14.58
C HIS A 246 15.86 -11.45 -15.47
N ASP A 247 15.98 -12.03 -16.66
CA ASP A 247 14.84 -12.35 -17.51
C ASP A 247 14.53 -13.83 -17.31
N VAL A 248 13.44 -14.09 -16.59
CA VAL A 248 12.98 -15.44 -16.29
C VAL A 248 11.87 -15.89 -17.25
N GLY A 249 11.80 -15.28 -18.44
CA GLY A 249 10.76 -15.52 -19.44
C GLY A 249 9.45 -14.78 -19.16
N SER A 250 9.50 -13.77 -18.29
CA SER A 250 8.31 -13.08 -17.79
C SER A 250 7.96 -11.79 -18.54
N GLY A 251 8.76 -11.43 -19.55
CA GLY A 251 8.54 -10.25 -20.39
C GLY A 251 9.46 -9.07 -20.08
N GLY A 252 10.64 -9.31 -19.52
CA GLY A 252 11.62 -8.27 -19.21
C GLY A 252 12.62 -8.66 -18.13
N LEU A 253 13.57 -7.76 -17.88
CA LEU A 253 14.55 -7.88 -16.79
C LEU A 253 13.96 -7.31 -15.50
N PHE A 254 13.87 -8.14 -14.47
CA PHE A 254 13.37 -7.72 -13.17
C PHE A 254 14.33 -8.14 -12.07
N LYS A 255 14.38 -7.34 -11.01
CA LYS A 255 15.20 -7.65 -9.85
C LYS A 255 14.69 -8.91 -9.15
N THR A 256 15.58 -9.78 -8.69
CA THR A 256 15.21 -10.92 -7.84
C THR A 256 14.47 -10.42 -6.59
N PRO A 257 13.18 -10.80 -6.39
CA PRO A 257 12.46 -10.43 -5.18
C PRO A 257 12.96 -11.28 -4.01
N THR A 258 12.97 -10.73 -2.79
CA THR A 258 13.23 -11.53 -1.59
C THR A 258 12.09 -12.51 -1.37
N LEU A 259 12.43 -13.70 -0.87
CA LEU A 259 11.45 -14.67 -0.40
C LEU A 259 11.10 -14.49 1.08
N ARG A 260 11.75 -13.58 1.81
CA ARG A 260 11.39 -13.31 3.21
C ARG A 260 10.07 -12.58 3.30
N SER A 261 9.20 -13.03 4.21
CA SER A 261 7.84 -12.48 4.38
C SER A 261 6.98 -12.53 3.10
N ALA A 262 7.36 -13.36 2.11
CA ALA A 262 6.70 -13.41 0.82
C ALA A 262 5.30 -14.05 0.86
N ASP A 263 5.00 -14.87 1.87
CA ASP A 263 3.69 -15.54 2.01
C ASP A 263 2.53 -14.54 2.19
N PHE A 264 2.85 -13.31 2.62
CA PHE A 264 1.89 -12.22 2.81
C PHE A 264 1.86 -11.24 1.64
N ASN A 265 2.61 -11.50 0.57
CA ASN A 265 2.90 -10.52 -0.48
C ASN A 265 2.23 -10.84 -1.83
N ALA A 266 1.29 -11.79 -1.85
CA ALA A 266 0.48 -12.10 -3.01
C ALA A 266 -0.28 -10.84 -3.53
N PRO A 267 -0.59 -10.75 -4.83
CA PRO A 267 -0.19 -11.71 -5.88
C PRO A 267 1.32 -11.69 -6.17
N TYR A 268 1.84 -12.68 -6.88
CA TYR A 268 3.27 -12.88 -7.15
C TYR A 268 3.65 -12.45 -8.58
N PHE A 269 4.97 -12.35 -8.81
CA PHE A 269 5.61 -11.74 -9.99
C PHE A 269 5.51 -10.21 -10.03
N HIS A 270 6.29 -9.60 -10.93
CA HIS A 270 6.38 -8.15 -11.07
C HIS A 270 5.04 -7.52 -11.50
N ASP A 271 4.14 -8.28 -12.13
CA ASP A 271 2.83 -7.84 -12.62
C ASP A 271 1.64 -8.49 -11.87
N GLY A 272 1.92 -9.26 -10.81
CA GLY A 272 0.87 -9.92 -10.03
C GLY A 272 0.14 -11.07 -10.74
N ARG A 273 0.69 -11.67 -11.80
CA ARG A 273 -0.05 -12.70 -12.57
C ARG A 273 -0.38 -14.00 -11.81
N PHE A 274 0.27 -14.28 -10.68
CA PHE A 274 0.06 -15.52 -9.92
C PHE A 274 -0.50 -15.25 -8.51
N ASP A 275 -1.40 -16.10 -8.04
CA ASP A 275 -2.09 -15.96 -6.76
C ASP A 275 -1.41 -16.75 -5.63
N ASP A 276 -0.67 -17.80 -5.97
CA ASP A 276 -0.03 -18.71 -5.02
C ASP A 276 1.35 -19.21 -5.49
N PHE A 277 2.13 -19.77 -4.56
CA PHE A 277 3.44 -20.34 -4.87
C PHE A 277 3.37 -21.57 -5.78
N GLY A 278 2.26 -22.30 -5.80
CA GLY A 278 2.07 -23.45 -6.70
C GLY A 278 2.09 -23.00 -8.16
N GLN A 279 1.37 -21.94 -8.49
CA GLN A 279 1.38 -21.33 -9.82
C GLN A 279 2.76 -20.81 -10.22
N VAL A 280 3.50 -20.22 -9.26
CA VAL A 280 4.89 -19.77 -9.46
C VAL A 280 5.80 -20.97 -9.79
N VAL A 281 5.76 -22.03 -8.98
CA VAL A 281 6.56 -23.24 -9.19
C VAL A 281 6.22 -23.90 -10.52
N ASP A 282 4.93 -23.98 -10.86
CA ASP A 282 4.44 -24.50 -12.14
C ASP A 282 4.94 -23.69 -13.34
N TYR A 283 5.02 -22.37 -13.20
CA TYR A 283 5.59 -21.51 -14.23
C TYR A 283 7.08 -21.79 -14.45
N PHE A 284 7.87 -21.87 -13.37
CA PHE A 284 9.31 -22.16 -13.47
C PHE A 284 9.57 -23.59 -13.99
N ASP A 285 8.79 -24.58 -13.56
CA ASP A 285 8.87 -25.96 -14.07
C ASP A 285 8.70 -26.02 -15.58
N ARG A 286 7.66 -25.34 -16.12
CA ARG A 286 7.44 -25.27 -17.57
C ARG A 286 8.50 -24.47 -18.29
N THR A 287 8.88 -23.31 -17.77
CA THR A 287 9.78 -22.37 -18.44
C THR A 287 11.20 -22.91 -18.54
N PHE A 288 11.68 -23.58 -17.49
CA PHE A 288 13.03 -24.16 -17.44
C PHE A 288 13.05 -25.68 -17.65
N GLN A 289 11.90 -26.29 -17.97
CA GLN A 289 11.75 -27.72 -18.25
C GLN A 289 12.34 -28.60 -17.12
N LEU A 290 12.02 -28.25 -15.88
CA LEU A 290 12.64 -28.85 -14.69
C LEU A 290 12.22 -30.31 -14.46
N GLY A 291 11.05 -30.71 -14.98
CA GLY A 291 10.55 -32.08 -14.89
C GLY A 291 10.12 -32.45 -13.48
N LEU A 292 9.61 -31.49 -12.72
CA LEU A 292 9.23 -31.68 -11.32
C LEU A 292 7.99 -32.58 -11.20
N SER A 293 8.07 -33.60 -10.35
CA SER A 293 6.91 -34.42 -9.99
C SER A 293 5.92 -33.61 -9.14
N ALA A 294 4.70 -34.13 -8.95
CA ALA A 294 3.72 -33.50 -8.06
C ALA A 294 4.25 -33.37 -6.61
N GLN A 295 5.06 -34.34 -6.17
CA GLN A 295 5.71 -34.28 -4.85
C GLN A 295 6.77 -33.18 -4.80
N ASP A 296 7.63 -33.09 -5.83
CA ASP A 296 8.68 -32.05 -5.87
C ASP A 296 8.08 -30.65 -5.83
N LYS A 297 6.96 -30.43 -6.53
CA LYS A 297 6.23 -29.16 -6.51
C LYS A 297 5.66 -28.85 -5.12
N GLY A 298 5.02 -29.83 -4.49
CA GLY A 298 4.51 -29.68 -3.12
C GLY A 298 5.61 -29.39 -2.11
N ASP A 299 6.75 -30.07 -2.23
CA ASP A 299 7.93 -29.86 -1.38
C ASP A 299 8.54 -28.46 -1.57
N LEU A 300 8.65 -27.98 -2.81
CA LEU A 300 9.08 -26.60 -3.08
C LEU A 300 8.11 -25.56 -2.54
N VAL A 301 6.80 -25.76 -2.69
CA VAL A 301 5.79 -24.87 -2.09
C VAL A 301 5.92 -24.85 -0.57
N ALA A 302 6.09 -26.01 0.08
CA ALA A 302 6.29 -26.08 1.53
C ALA A 302 7.55 -25.32 1.96
N TYR A 303 8.65 -25.43 1.21
CA TYR A 303 9.86 -24.64 1.46
C TYR A 303 9.62 -23.13 1.29
N LEU A 304 8.98 -22.71 0.20
CA LEU A 304 8.68 -21.30 -0.08
C LEU A 304 7.78 -20.69 1.00
N THR A 305 6.75 -21.40 1.44
CA THR A 305 5.91 -20.99 2.56
C THR A 305 6.74 -20.87 3.84
N ALA A 306 7.58 -21.86 4.17
CA ALA A 306 8.38 -21.81 5.40
C ALA A 306 9.37 -20.64 5.45
N VAL A 307 10.03 -20.30 4.33
CA VAL A 307 10.96 -19.15 4.27
C VAL A 307 10.23 -17.81 4.11
N GLY A 308 9.03 -17.85 3.52
CA GLY A 308 8.14 -16.71 3.31
C GLY A 308 7.26 -16.35 4.49
N ASP A 309 7.17 -17.20 5.51
CA ASP A 309 6.37 -16.98 6.71
C ASP A 309 6.97 -15.92 7.65
N GLY A 310 6.22 -15.54 8.68
CA GLY A 310 6.60 -14.60 9.72
C GLY A 310 5.61 -14.60 10.88
N MET A 311 6.12 -14.35 12.09
CA MET A 311 5.32 -14.31 13.31
C MET A 311 4.40 -13.10 13.35
N GLN A 312 3.12 -13.35 13.67
CA GLN A 312 2.10 -12.31 13.86
C GLN A 312 2.11 -11.29 12.70
N PRO A 313 1.84 -11.74 11.46
CA PRO A 313 2.01 -10.89 10.27
C PRO A 313 0.98 -9.77 10.18
N TYR A 314 -0.13 -9.91 10.93
CA TYR A 314 -1.22 -8.96 11.03
C TYR A 314 -1.50 -8.63 12.49
N GLU A 315 -2.08 -7.45 12.71
CA GLU A 315 -2.64 -7.00 13.97
C GLU A 315 -4.04 -6.46 13.75
N ARG A 316 -4.88 -6.58 14.78
CA ARG A 316 -6.26 -6.12 14.72
C ARG A 316 -6.27 -4.61 14.83
N ASP A 317 -6.84 -3.93 13.83
CA ASP A 317 -7.06 -2.50 13.91
C ASP A 317 -8.10 -2.17 14.99
N GLY A 318 -7.98 -1.00 15.58
CA GLY A 318 -8.77 -0.60 16.73
C GLY A 318 -8.44 0.82 17.17
N ALA A 319 -9.36 1.44 17.91
CA ALA A 319 -9.21 2.83 18.36
C ALA A 319 -7.91 3.03 19.16
N GLY A 320 -7.52 2.05 19.98
CA GLY A 320 -6.26 2.10 20.73
C GLY A 320 -5.01 2.08 19.84
N ALA A 321 -5.01 1.25 18.79
CA ALA A 321 -3.91 1.17 17.83
C ALA A 321 -3.79 2.46 17.01
N THR A 322 -4.91 2.96 16.47
CA THR A 322 -4.95 4.24 15.75
C THR A 322 -4.52 5.42 16.64
N LEU A 323 -4.96 5.46 17.90
CA LEU A 323 -4.53 6.51 18.83
C LEU A 323 -3.03 6.44 19.17
N LYS A 324 -2.46 5.24 19.24
CA LYS A 324 -1.01 5.07 19.44
C LYS A 324 -0.23 5.67 18.27
N GLU A 325 -0.62 5.35 17.04
CA GLU A 325 0.00 5.89 15.82
C GLU A 325 -0.12 7.42 15.76
N ILE A 326 -1.31 7.97 16.00
CA ILE A 326 -1.54 9.41 16.09
C ILE A 326 -0.65 10.06 17.16
N ASN A 327 -0.47 9.40 18.31
CA ASN A 327 0.40 9.89 19.36
C ASN A 327 1.87 9.87 18.93
N ASP A 328 2.32 8.84 18.22
CA ASP A 328 3.67 8.73 17.65
C ASP A 328 3.93 9.88 16.66
N PHE A 329 2.98 10.19 15.76
CA PHE A 329 3.04 11.37 14.88
C PHE A 329 3.11 12.68 15.66
N SER A 330 2.33 12.81 16.75
CA SER A 330 2.31 14.02 17.56
C SER A 330 3.66 14.32 18.22
N THR A 331 4.53 13.32 18.40
CA THR A 331 5.89 13.55 18.94
C THR A 331 6.74 14.46 18.05
N VAL A 332 6.48 14.50 16.73
CA VAL A 332 7.13 15.39 15.77
C VAL A 332 6.87 16.86 16.13
N LEU A 333 5.65 17.18 16.57
CA LEU A 333 5.26 18.53 17.00
C LEU A 333 6.04 19.00 18.24
N ALA A 334 6.48 18.08 19.11
CA ALA A 334 7.26 18.43 20.30
C ALA A 334 8.61 19.08 19.94
N THR A 335 9.16 18.77 18.76
CA THR A 335 10.41 19.33 18.24
C THR A 335 10.16 20.49 17.28
N ALA A 336 9.13 20.38 16.44
CA ALA A 336 8.84 21.38 15.41
C ALA A 336 8.26 22.69 15.98
N ILE A 337 7.46 22.61 17.06
CA ILE A 337 6.86 23.82 17.67
C ILE A 337 7.93 24.73 18.31
N PRO A 338 8.85 24.25 19.18
CA PRO A 338 9.86 25.11 19.79
C PRO A 338 10.83 25.72 18.78
N SER A 339 11.12 25.01 17.68
CA SER A 339 11.97 25.51 16.59
C SER A 339 11.26 26.51 15.67
N GLY A 340 9.93 26.63 15.77
CA GLY A 340 9.14 27.50 14.90
C GLY A 340 9.09 27.00 13.46
N ASP A 341 9.28 25.70 13.24
CA ASP A 341 9.28 25.07 11.93
C ASP A 341 7.85 25.01 11.38
N LYS A 342 7.50 25.98 10.53
CA LYS A 342 6.15 26.13 9.99
C LYS A 342 5.77 24.98 9.07
N ASP A 343 6.72 24.48 8.29
CA ASP A 343 6.46 23.47 7.26
C ASP A 343 6.21 22.11 7.91
N ILE A 344 7.04 21.71 8.88
CA ILE A 344 6.84 20.46 9.62
C ILE A 344 5.60 20.53 10.51
N VAL A 345 5.30 21.68 11.14
CA VAL A 345 4.07 21.83 11.92
C VAL A 345 2.83 21.73 11.02
N ALA A 346 2.82 22.37 9.85
CA ALA A 346 1.71 22.27 8.91
C ALA A 346 1.51 20.83 8.41
N LEU A 347 2.59 20.16 8.02
CA LEU A 347 2.58 18.74 7.60
C LEU A 347 2.01 17.84 8.71
N ALA A 348 2.49 18.01 9.95
CA ALA A 348 2.05 17.22 11.09
C ALA A 348 0.58 17.48 11.45
N VAL A 349 0.15 18.74 11.49
CA VAL A 349 -1.24 19.10 11.81
C VAL A 349 -2.21 18.59 10.75
N ASP A 350 -1.87 18.71 9.46
CA ASP A 350 -2.73 18.20 8.37
C ASP A 350 -2.86 16.67 8.42
N THR A 351 -1.73 15.98 8.56
CA THR A 351 -1.69 14.50 8.60
C THR A 351 -2.43 13.97 9.83
N ILE A 352 -2.10 14.44 11.04
CA ILE A 352 -2.79 14.02 12.27
C ILE A 352 -4.28 14.41 12.22
N GLY A 353 -4.59 15.59 11.70
CA GLY A 353 -5.97 16.05 11.56
C GLY A 353 -6.79 15.18 10.60
N ARG A 354 -6.17 14.56 9.59
CA ARG A 354 -6.80 13.56 8.73
C ARG A 354 -7.04 12.25 9.49
N GLU A 355 -6.01 11.70 10.16
CA GLU A 355 -6.15 10.46 10.94
C GLU A 355 -7.28 10.56 11.97
N LEU A 356 -7.38 11.69 12.67
CA LEU A 356 -8.46 11.95 13.63
C LEU A 356 -9.84 12.03 12.96
N ARG A 357 -9.93 12.53 11.72
CA ARG A 357 -11.19 12.55 10.94
C ARG A 357 -11.56 11.16 10.47
N GLU A 358 -10.60 10.36 10.01
CA GLU A 358 -10.84 8.96 9.62
C GLU A 358 -11.27 8.13 10.83
N LEU A 359 -10.58 8.27 11.98
CA LEU A 359 -10.99 7.67 13.24
C LEU A 359 -12.37 8.15 13.69
N THR A 360 -12.76 9.39 13.39
CA THR A 360 -14.12 9.89 13.67
C THR A 360 -15.17 9.11 12.88
N GLU A 361 -14.88 8.75 11.63
CA GLU A 361 -15.82 7.98 10.78
C GLU A 361 -15.94 6.51 11.19
N GLN A 362 -14.96 5.97 11.93
CA GLN A 362 -15.08 4.66 12.59
C GLN A 362 -16.17 4.64 13.69
N TYR A 363 -16.69 5.80 14.10
CA TYR A 363 -17.85 5.90 14.98
C TYR A 363 -19.06 6.41 14.19
N PRO A 364 -19.98 5.52 13.75
CA PRO A 364 -21.11 5.89 12.93
C PRO A 364 -21.97 7.01 13.52
N ASP A 365 -22.34 7.98 12.68
CA ASP A 365 -23.18 9.09 13.09
C ASP A 365 -24.63 8.67 13.39
N ARG A 366 -25.45 9.60 13.88
CA ARG A 366 -26.87 9.35 14.19
C ARG A 366 -27.75 9.07 12.97
N LYS A 367 -27.29 9.39 11.75
CA LYS A 367 -28.03 9.17 10.50
C LYS A 367 -27.76 7.77 9.95
N ASN A 368 -26.68 7.12 10.38
CA ASN A 368 -26.33 5.78 9.98
C ASN A 368 -27.30 4.75 10.60
N THR A 369 -28.24 4.26 9.79
CA THR A 369 -29.27 3.31 10.20
C THR A 369 -28.76 1.88 10.34
N SER A 370 -27.51 1.57 9.95
CA SER A 370 -26.92 0.23 10.08
C SER A 370 -26.49 -0.11 11.50
N VAL A 371 -26.46 0.87 12.41
CA VAL A 371 -25.99 0.69 13.80
C VAL A 371 -27.06 1.12 14.80
N SER A 372 -27.46 0.20 15.69
CA SER A 372 -28.42 0.44 16.77
C SER A 372 -27.75 0.57 18.14
N GLY A 373 -28.29 1.41 19.02
CA GLY A 373 -27.77 1.64 20.38
C GLY A 373 -26.59 2.61 20.44
N GLY A 374 -26.08 2.93 21.63
CA GLY A 374 -24.81 3.67 21.81
C GLY A 374 -24.74 5.10 21.27
N GLU A 375 -25.86 5.73 20.89
CA GLU A 375 -25.84 7.04 20.20
C GLU A 375 -25.10 8.11 21.01
N GLN A 376 -25.37 8.20 22.31
CA GLN A 376 -24.72 9.17 23.18
C GLN A 376 -23.20 8.93 23.22
N GLN A 377 -22.76 7.68 23.36
CA GLN A 377 -21.35 7.29 23.40
C GLN A 377 -20.66 7.62 22.07
N ARG A 378 -21.26 7.25 20.94
CA ARG A 378 -20.73 7.55 19.60
C ARG A 378 -20.64 9.05 19.34
N VAL A 379 -21.65 9.83 19.71
CA VAL A 379 -21.63 11.29 19.56
C VAL A 379 -20.53 11.92 20.42
N LEU A 380 -20.35 11.45 21.66
CA LEU A 380 -19.27 11.90 22.53
C LEU A 380 -17.88 11.57 21.94
N ALA A 381 -17.69 10.36 21.42
CA ALA A 381 -16.46 9.95 20.73
C ALA A 381 -16.16 10.87 19.54
N ARG A 382 -17.13 11.04 18.62
CA ARG A 382 -16.98 11.94 17.45
C ARG A 382 -16.65 13.37 17.85
N ASN A 383 -17.31 13.91 18.89
CA ASN A 383 -17.06 15.27 19.34
C ASN A 383 -15.67 15.41 19.97
N SER A 384 -15.23 14.43 20.77
CA SER A 384 -13.90 14.45 21.39
C SER A 384 -12.77 14.47 20.35
N LEU A 385 -12.92 13.72 19.25
CA LEU A 385 -11.95 13.70 18.15
C LEU A 385 -11.96 15.02 17.37
N LYS A 386 -13.14 15.61 17.11
CA LYS A 386 -13.24 16.92 16.46
C LYS A 386 -12.57 18.03 17.27
N GLU A 387 -12.69 18.01 18.60
CA GLU A 387 -12.01 18.99 19.45
C GLU A 387 -10.48 18.89 19.37
N LEU A 388 -9.93 17.68 19.20
CA LEU A 388 -8.50 17.49 18.94
C LEU A 388 -8.09 18.12 17.61
N VAL A 389 -8.87 17.92 16.54
CA VAL A 389 -8.62 18.54 15.22
C VAL A 389 -8.61 20.07 15.33
N LEU A 390 -9.58 20.66 16.05
CA LEU A 390 -9.62 22.10 16.29
C LEU A 390 -8.41 22.59 17.09
N THR A 391 -7.95 21.81 18.06
CA THR A 391 -6.75 22.11 18.85
C THR A 391 -5.50 22.13 17.98
N LEU A 392 -5.33 21.14 17.10
CA LEU A 392 -4.24 21.09 16.14
C LEU A 392 -4.24 22.31 15.21
N ARG A 393 -5.41 22.74 14.74
CA ARG A 393 -5.51 23.95 13.91
C ARG A 393 -5.08 25.21 14.66
N ARG A 394 -5.41 25.33 15.96
CA ARG A 394 -4.94 26.44 16.80
C ARG A 394 -3.42 26.44 16.96
N ILE A 395 -2.80 25.26 17.11
CA ILE A 395 -1.34 25.10 17.16
C ILE A 395 -0.70 25.64 15.88
N GLU A 396 -1.16 25.17 14.72
CA GLU A 396 -0.65 25.61 13.42
C GLU A 396 -0.76 27.13 13.24
N MET A 397 -1.94 27.71 13.54
CA MET A 397 -2.17 29.16 13.46
C MET A 397 -1.25 29.95 14.40
N ALA A 398 -0.97 29.44 15.60
CA ALA A 398 -0.07 30.07 16.54
C ALA A 398 1.39 30.04 16.03
N VAL A 399 1.87 28.91 15.51
CA VAL A 399 3.22 28.80 14.91
C VAL A 399 3.34 29.67 13.66
N ALA A 400 2.34 29.70 12.79
CA ALA A 400 2.32 30.55 11.60
C ALA A 400 2.47 32.04 11.96
N ALA A 401 1.84 32.47 13.06
CA ALA A 401 1.93 33.81 13.64
C ALA A 401 3.21 34.07 14.48
N GLY A 402 4.14 33.11 14.57
CA GLY A 402 5.35 33.23 15.39
C GLY A 402 5.13 33.11 16.90
N ARG A 403 3.94 32.70 17.34
CA ARG A 403 3.56 32.55 18.76
C ARG A 403 3.84 31.12 19.25
N THR A 404 5.10 30.71 19.25
CA THR A 404 5.52 29.34 19.61
C THR A 404 5.20 28.97 21.07
N ALA A 405 5.21 29.94 22.00
CA ALA A 405 4.81 29.72 23.39
C ALA A 405 3.32 29.34 23.52
N ASP A 406 2.45 30.03 22.78
CA ASP A 406 1.00 29.75 22.75
C ASP A 406 0.76 28.38 22.10
N ALA A 407 1.44 28.09 20.99
CA ALA A 407 1.38 26.79 20.33
C ALA A 407 1.82 25.65 21.27
N ALA A 408 2.88 25.85 22.05
CA ALA A 408 3.34 24.87 23.03
C ALA A 408 2.33 24.66 24.17
N ALA A 409 1.58 25.69 24.56
CA ALA A 409 0.50 25.56 25.54
C ALA A 409 -0.68 24.76 24.99
N GLU A 410 -1.13 25.05 23.77
CA GLU A 410 -2.17 24.26 23.08
C GLU A 410 -1.73 22.80 22.88
N PHE A 411 -0.46 22.57 22.55
CA PHE A 411 0.08 21.22 22.38
C PHE A 411 0.13 20.42 23.69
N ARG A 412 0.43 21.06 24.83
CA ARG A 412 0.30 20.40 26.14
C ARG A 412 -1.14 19.99 26.43
N ASN A 413 -2.11 20.85 26.09
CA ASN A 413 -3.53 20.53 26.24
C ASN A 413 -3.94 19.35 25.33
N TYR A 414 -3.51 19.38 24.06
CA TYR A 414 -3.72 18.27 23.12
C TYR A 414 -3.19 16.94 23.69
N ARG A 415 -1.94 16.92 24.19
CA ARG A 415 -1.33 15.73 24.78
C ARG A 415 -2.08 15.24 26.02
N TYR A 416 -2.56 16.16 26.86
CA TYR A 416 -3.35 15.81 28.03
C TYR A 416 -4.67 15.12 27.63
N LEU A 417 -5.39 15.67 26.66
CA LEU A 417 -6.64 15.08 26.17
C LEU A 417 -6.41 13.70 25.54
N MET A 418 -5.37 13.57 24.71
CA MET A 418 -4.96 12.30 24.09
C MET A 418 -4.59 11.22 25.11
N ALA A 419 -3.99 11.60 26.25
CA ALA A 419 -3.57 10.64 27.26
C ALA A 419 -4.68 10.28 28.27
N ALA A 420 -5.51 11.25 28.68
CA ALA A 420 -6.37 11.10 29.84
C ALA A 420 -7.86 10.91 29.51
N ALA A 421 -8.38 11.63 28.50
CA ALA A 421 -9.82 11.73 28.28
C ALA A 421 -10.27 10.92 27.06
N VAL A 422 -9.62 11.13 25.92
CA VAL A 422 -10.05 10.58 24.63
C VAL A 422 -10.04 9.05 24.61
N PRO A 423 -9.01 8.34 25.09
CA PRO A 423 -9.01 6.88 25.07
C PRO A 423 -10.20 6.25 25.79
N ALA A 424 -10.57 6.77 26.96
CA ALA A 424 -11.71 6.28 27.73
C ALA A 424 -13.05 6.53 27.02
N VAL A 425 -13.21 7.69 26.38
CA VAL A 425 -14.40 8.02 25.59
C VAL A 425 -14.52 7.09 24.40
N LEU A 426 -13.42 6.86 23.66
CA LEU A 426 -13.39 5.96 22.50
C LEU A 426 -13.71 4.52 22.89
N ALA A 427 -13.08 4.00 23.95
CA ALA A 427 -13.34 2.66 24.46
C ALA A 427 -14.81 2.48 24.89
N SER A 428 -15.42 3.51 25.47
CA SER A 428 -16.84 3.45 25.84
C SER A 428 -17.80 3.35 24.65
N ALA A 429 -17.38 3.80 23.46
CA ALA A 429 -18.16 3.79 22.23
C ALA A 429 -17.81 2.60 21.31
N GLU A 430 -16.72 1.89 21.59
CA GLU A 430 -16.16 0.82 20.76
C GLU A 430 -17.14 -0.31 20.42
N PRO A 431 -18.04 -0.77 21.33
CA PRO A 431 -19.05 -1.80 20.99
C PRO A 431 -20.00 -1.41 19.85
N TRP A 432 -20.11 -0.11 19.53
CA TRP A 432 -20.93 0.43 18.45
C TRP A 432 -20.11 1.09 17.33
N SER A 433 -18.79 0.93 17.37
CA SER A 433 -17.88 1.42 16.33
C SER A 433 -17.74 0.40 15.21
N LEU A 434 -17.19 0.84 14.07
CA LEU A 434 -16.81 -0.04 12.97
C LEU A 434 -15.61 -0.94 13.31
N PHE A 435 -14.93 -0.75 14.44
CA PHE A 435 -13.93 -1.72 14.92
C PHE A 435 -14.58 -3.01 15.44
N ASN A 436 -15.84 -2.94 15.90
CA ASN A 436 -16.60 -4.11 16.29
C ASN A 436 -17.03 -4.92 15.05
N GLN A 437 -16.68 -6.21 15.01
CA GLN A 437 -16.93 -7.10 13.86
C GLN A 437 -18.39 -7.12 13.40
N ASP A 438 -19.34 -7.26 14.34
CA ASP A 438 -20.77 -7.38 14.00
C ASP A 438 -21.36 -6.05 13.46
N VAL A 439 -20.83 -4.93 13.94
CA VAL A 439 -21.21 -3.60 13.45
C VAL A 439 -20.59 -3.35 12.08
N HIS A 440 -19.30 -3.66 11.93
CA HIS A 440 -18.56 -3.58 10.68
C HIS A 440 -19.25 -4.35 9.56
N ASP A 441 -19.51 -5.64 9.76
CA ASP A 441 -20.03 -6.52 8.71
C ASP A 441 -21.42 -6.07 8.26
N ARG A 442 -22.28 -5.62 9.19
CA ARG A 442 -23.58 -5.02 8.86
C ARG A 442 -23.44 -3.70 8.10
N HIS A 443 -22.51 -2.85 8.51
CA HIS A 443 -22.27 -1.56 7.88
C HIS A 443 -21.83 -1.72 6.42
N TYR A 444 -20.78 -2.50 6.16
CA TYR A 444 -20.26 -2.71 4.81
C TYR A 444 -21.18 -3.58 3.95
N ALA A 445 -21.98 -4.48 4.53
CA ALA A 445 -23.05 -5.16 3.81
C ALA A 445 -24.12 -4.17 3.31
N ALA A 446 -24.57 -3.24 4.17
CA ALA A 446 -25.53 -2.21 3.77
C ALA A 446 -24.95 -1.25 2.72
N LEU A 447 -23.68 -0.86 2.87
CA LEU A 447 -22.98 -0.01 1.91
C LEU A 447 -22.92 -0.66 0.51
N ARG A 448 -22.55 -1.94 0.45
CA ARG A 448 -22.51 -2.71 -0.80
C ARG A 448 -23.87 -2.77 -1.50
N GLN A 449 -24.96 -2.94 -0.75
CA GLN A 449 -26.33 -2.91 -1.31
C GLN A 449 -26.70 -1.54 -1.90
N VAL A 450 -26.30 -0.46 -1.23
CA VAL A 450 -26.52 0.92 -1.73
C VAL A 450 -25.70 1.18 -3.00
N MET A 451 -24.45 0.69 -3.06
CA MET A 451 -23.61 0.85 -4.25
C MET A 451 -24.17 0.06 -5.44
N GLN A 452 -24.61 -1.18 -5.22
CA GLN A 452 -25.21 -2.02 -6.26
C GLN A 452 -26.53 -1.43 -6.79
N SER A 453 -27.41 -0.92 -5.92
CA SER A 453 -28.68 -0.31 -6.34
C SER A 453 -28.50 0.99 -7.15
N LYS A 454 -27.44 1.77 -6.89
CA LYS A 454 -27.11 2.96 -7.69
C LYS A 454 -26.56 2.63 -9.09
N HIS A 455 -25.99 1.44 -9.29
CA HIS A 455 -25.46 1.00 -10.59
C HIS A 455 -26.53 0.41 -11.53
N VAL A 456 -27.76 0.15 -11.04
CA VAL A 456 -28.88 -0.32 -11.89
C VAL A 456 -29.66 0.85 -12.53
N LEU A 457 -29.37 2.10 -12.15
CA LEU A 457 -30.08 3.31 -12.59
C LEU A 457 -29.31 4.18 -13.61
N HIS A 458 -28.18 3.69 -14.13
CA HIS A 458 -27.41 4.28 -15.22
C HIS A 458 -27.11 3.22 -16.27
#